data_AF-A0A829R287-F1
#
_entry.id   AF-A0A829R287-F1
#
_cell.length_a   1.000
_cell.length_b   1.000
_cell.length_c   1.000
_cell.angle_alpha   90.00
_cell.angle_beta   90.00
_cell.angle_gamma   90.00
#
_symmetry.space_group_name_H-M   'P 1'
#
loop_
_entity.id
_entity.type
_entity.pdbx_description
1 polymer ?
#
loop_
_entity_poly.entity_id
_entity_poly.type
_entity_poly.pdbx_seq_one_letter_code
_entity_poly.pdbx_strand_id
1 'polypeptide(L)'
;VPPNEDPDIHKDVAGKQHLDLTNRDQAFDWHVQASFGNTTASWKEASITDEINKVFDISDVQVVDETGKDVTADGTLTKADNKIKFELAKKADSYSYLAGHTYTMTITTKIKASTTDEELAPFIKDGGIPNQADLHFGDNGDVKHSEIPTVVPPNEDPDIHKDVAGKQHLDLTNRDQAFDWHVQASFGNTTASWKEASITDEINKVFDISDVQVVDETGKDVTANGTLTKADNKIKFELAKKADSYSYLAGHTYTMTITTKIKASTTDEELAPFIKDGGIPNQADLHFGDNGDVKHSEIPTVVPPNEDPDIHKDVAGKQHLDLTNRDQAFDWHVQASFGNTTASWKEASITDEINKVFDISDVQVVDETGKDVTADGTLTKADNKIKFELAKKA
;
A
#
# COMPACT_ATOMS: atom_id res chain seq x y z
N VAL A 1 1.24 -26.34 64.53
CA VAL A 1 2.08 -25.92 63.39
C VAL A 1 1.14 -25.20 62.43
N PRO A 2 1.40 -23.94 62.03
CA PRO A 2 0.64 -23.32 60.95
C PRO A 2 0.72 -24.21 59.69
N PRO A 3 -0.28 -24.16 58.80
CA PRO A 3 -0.21 -24.93 57.55
C PRO A 3 1.08 -24.57 56.79
N ASN A 4 1.67 -25.56 56.11
CA ASN A 4 2.78 -25.30 55.20
C ASN A 4 2.26 -24.38 54.09
N GLU A 5 2.92 -23.25 53.90
CA GLU A 5 2.66 -22.37 52.76
C GLU A 5 3.74 -22.66 51.74
N ASP A 6 3.34 -23.07 50.54
CA ASP A 6 4.27 -23.29 49.44
C ASP A 6 4.67 -21.93 48.85
N PRO A 7 5.93 -21.77 48.38
CA PRO A 7 6.31 -20.55 47.68
C PRO A 7 5.48 -20.35 46.42
N ASP A 8 5.42 -19.15 45.88
CA ASP A 8 4.70 -18.84 44.65
C ASP A 8 5.44 -17.81 43.79
N ILE A 9 5.12 -17.76 42.50
CA ILE A 9 5.72 -16.82 41.55
C ILE A 9 4.64 -16.21 40.66
N HIS A 10 4.65 -14.89 40.57
CA HIS A 10 3.76 -14.11 39.72
C HIS A 10 4.59 -13.27 38.74
N LYS A 11 4.11 -13.10 37.51
CA LYS A 11 4.76 -12.23 36.53
C LYS A 11 3.77 -11.32 35.83
N ASP A 12 4.16 -10.07 35.68
CA ASP A 12 3.43 -9.07 34.92
C ASP A 12 4.37 -8.23 34.06
N VAL A 13 3.79 -7.45 33.15
CA VAL A 13 4.45 -6.41 32.38
C VAL A 13 3.80 -5.07 32.69
N ALA A 14 4.57 -4.13 33.23
CA ALA A 14 4.09 -2.81 33.63
C ALA A 14 2.80 -2.83 34.49
N GLY A 15 2.67 -3.82 35.38
CA GLY A 15 1.51 -4.04 36.25
C GLY A 15 0.31 -4.69 35.58
N LYS A 16 0.48 -5.28 34.38
CA LYS A 16 -0.59 -5.88 33.57
C LYS A 16 -0.17 -7.23 32.98
N GLN A 17 -1.13 -8.03 32.53
CA GLN A 17 -0.83 -9.25 31.77
C GLN A 17 -0.63 -9.00 30.26
N HIS A 18 -0.93 -7.79 29.80
CA HIS A 18 -0.82 -7.40 28.40
C HIS A 18 -0.42 -5.93 28.31
N LEU A 19 0.55 -5.63 27.44
CA LEU A 19 1.02 -4.28 27.17
C LEU A 19 1.12 -4.02 25.67
N ASP A 20 0.30 -3.09 25.18
CA ASP A 20 0.47 -2.46 23.88
C ASP A 20 1.51 -1.35 23.98
N LEU A 21 2.54 -1.41 23.13
CA LEU A 21 3.54 -0.36 23.03
C LEU A 21 2.99 0.80 22.18
N THR A 22 3.30 2.02 22.60
CA THR A 22 2.95 3.25 21.88
C THR A 22 3.95 3.61 20.79
N ASN A 23 5.20 3.19 20.97
CA ASN A 23 6.28 3.30 20.00
C ASN A 23 7.26 2.16 20.22
N ARG A 24 8.08 1.89 19.20
CA ARG A 24 8.96 0.72 19.14
C ARG A 24 10.09 0.76 20.15
N ASP A 25 10.59 1.96 20.47
CA ASP A 25 11.69 2.20 21.40
C ASP A 25 11.25 2.36 22.86
N GLN A 26 9.95 2.26 23.14
CA GLN A 26 9.38 2.29 24.48
C GLN A 26 10.01 1.19 25.34
N ALA A 27 10.70 1.62 26.40
CA ALA A 27 11.12 0.71 27.45
C ALA A 27 9.95 0.35 28.37
N PHE A 28 9.97 -0.87 28.89
CA PHE A 28 8.97 -1.38 29.80
C PHE A 28 9.58 -2.42 30.74
N ASP A 29 8.92 -2.62 31.87
CA ASP A 29 9.40 -3.48 32.94
C ASP A 29 8.59 -4.78 33.01
N TRP A 30 9.29 -5.90 33.06
CA TRP A 30 8.75 -7.15 33.56
C TRP A 30 8.96 -7.19 35.07
N HIS A 31 7.90 -7.48 35.83
CA HIS A 31 8.00 -7.71 37.26
C HIS A 31 7.81 -9.19 37.53
N VAL A 32 8.80 -9.81 38.17
CA VAL A 32 8.75 -11.20 38.61
C VAL A 32 8.73 -11.21 40.14
N GLN A 33 7.57 -11.51 40.71
CA GLN A 33 7.34 -11.48 42.15
C GLN A 33 7.38 -12.91 42.70
N ALA A 34 8.38 -13.22 43.51
CA ALA A 34 8.50 -14.49 44.21
C ALA A 34 8.10 -14.32 45.68
N SER A 35 7.07 -15.03 46.12
CA SER A 35 6.67 -15.09 47.52
C SER A 35 7.15 -16.40 48.13
N PHE A 36 7.79 -16.33 49.28
CA PHE A 36 8.42 -17.50 49.90
C PHE A 36 7.56 -18.01 51.06
N GLY A 37 7.32 -19.32 51.05
CA GLY A 37 6.56 -20.04 52.06
C GLY A 37 7.20 -20.04 53.46
N ASN A 38 6.71 -20.89 54.36
CA ASN A 38 7.18 -20.93 55.76
C ASN A 38 8.17 -22.07 56.10
N THR A 39 8.66 -22.81 55.09
CA THR A 39 9.55 -23.98 55.24
C THR A 39 10.91 -23.84 54.57
N THR A 40 11.39 -22.61 54.36
CA THR A 40 12.62 -22.33 53.58
C THR A 40 13.93 -22.78 54.24
N ALA A 41 13.94 -23.05 55.55
CA ALA A 41 15.18 -23.26 56.31
C ALA A 41 16.00 -24.47 55.84
N SER A 42 15.35 -25.52 55.32
CA SER A 42 16.01 -26.74 54.85
C SER A 42 16.54 -26.63 53.42
N TRP A 43 16.09 -25.63 52.65
CA TRP A 43 16.33 -25.56 51.21
C TRP A 43 17.82 -25.49 50.86
N LYS A 44 18.16 -26.13 49.74
CA LYS A 44 19.50 -26.08 49.11
C LYS A 44 19.57 -25.01 48.04
N GLU A 45 18.47 -24.72 47.37
CA GLU A 45 18.38 -23.69 46.34
C GLU A 45 17.18 -22.75 46.53
N ALA A 46 17.37 -21.52 46.04
CA ALA A 46 16.34 -20.50 45.87
C ALA A 46 16.84 -19.56 44.76
N SER A 47 16.24 -19.64 43.58
CA SER A 47 16.60 -18.74 42.48
C SER A 47 15.43 -18.43 41.57
N ILE A 48 15.41 -17.20 41.07
CA ILE A 48 14.46 -16.75 40.06
C ILE A 48 15.17 -16.74 38.72
N THR A 49 14.58 -17.36 37.70
CA THR A 49 15.12 -17.34 36.34
C THR A 49 14.10 -16.85 35.34
N ASP A 50 14.58 -16.15 34.31
CA ASP A 50 13.75 -15.57 33.27
C ASP A 50 14.53 -15.59 31.95
N GLU A 51 13.95 -16.14 30.90
CA GLU A 51 14.56 -16.14 29.56
C GLU A 51 13.82 -15.16 28.67
N ILE A 52 14.41 -13.97 28.50
CA ILE A 52 13.82 -12.89 27.72
C ILE A 52 13.92 -13.21 26.22
N ASN A 53 12.81 -13.04 25.50
CA ASN A 53 12.78 -13.24 24.05
C ASN A 53 13.90 -12.45 23.34
N LYS A 54 14.52 -13.06 22.33
CA LYS A 54 15.66 -12.50 21.58
C LYS A 54 15.36 -11.21 20.84
N VAL A 55 14.09 -10.87 20.64
CA VAL A 55 13.65 -9.60 20.06
C VAL A 55 13.75 -8.41 21.02
N PHE A 56 14.06 -8.64 22.30
CA PHE A 56 14.23 -7.57 23.29
C PHE A 56 15.69 -7.37 23.71
N ASP A 57 16.08 -6.11 23.90
CA ASP A 57 17.27 -5.71 24.65
C ASP A 57 16.92 -5.59 26.13
N ILE A 58 17.84 -6.01 27.00
CA ILE A 58 17.74 -5.88 28.46
C ILE A 58 18.62 -4.70 28.86
N SER A 59 18.02 -3.64 29.38
CA SER A 59 18.76 -2.44 29.80
C SER A 59 19.13 -2.46 31.28
N ASP A 60 18.25 -3.01 32.12
CA ASP A 60 18.49 -3.07 33.56
C ASP A 60 17.84 -4.30 34.19
N VAL A 61 18.41 -4.74 35.32
CA VAL A 61 17.78 -5.75 36.17
C VAL A 61 18.06 -5.41 37.62
N GLN A 62 17.02 -5.30 38.42
CA GLN A 62 17.07 -5.00 39.84
C GLN A 62 16.21 -6.00 40.62
N VAL A 63 16.62 -6.34 41.84
CA VAL A 63 15.80 -7.13 42.78
C VAL A 63 15.56 -6.32 44.04
N VAL A 64 14.30 -6.20 44.44
CA VAL A 64 13.89 -5.51 45.67
C VAL A 64 13.14 -6.44 46.62
N ASP A 65 13.22 -6.18 47.91
CA ASP A 65 12.40 -6.85 48.94
C ASP A 65 10.99 -6.22 49.02
N GLU A 66 10.13 -6.72 49.92
CA GLU A 66 8.76 -6.23 50.09
C GLU A 66 8.66 -4.77 50.54
N THR A 67 9.76 -4.18 51.03
CA THR A 67 9.84 -2.76 51.41
C THR A 67 10.29 -1.85 50.25
N GLY A 68 10.61 -2.45 49.10
CA GLY A 68 11.18 -1.76 47.94
C GLY A 68 12.67 -1.46 48.07
N LYS A 69 13.35 -2.04 49.05
CA LYS A 69 14.80 -1.89 49.20
C LYS A 69 15.50 -2.78 48.20
N ASP A 70 16.48 -2.21 47.48
CA ASP A 70 17.36 -2.98 46.59
C ASP A 70 18.18 -4.00 47.38
N VAL A 71 17.98 -5.27 47.03
CA VAL A 71 18.67 -6.43 47.58
C VAL A 71 19.39 -7.23 46.49
N THR A 72 19.64 -6.62 45.32
CA THR A 72 20.36 -7.27 44.21
C THR A 72 21.74 -7.76 44.65
N ALA A 73 22.38 -7.04 45.59
CA ALA A 73 23.67 -7.42 46.16
C ALA A 73 23.62 -8.54 47.21
N ASP A 74 22.42 -8.90 47.70
CA ASP A 74 22.22 -10.00 48.67
C ASP A 74 22.22 -11.39 47.98
N GLY A 75 22.37 -11.44 46.66
CA GLY A 75 22.43 -12.66 45.86
C GLY A 75 23.46 -12.59 44.73
N THR A 76 23.38 -13.54 43.81
CA THR A 76 24.20 -13.59 42.59
C THR A 76 23.31 -13.39 41.37
N LEU A 77 23.44 -12.25 40.71
CA LEU A 77 22.76 -11.94 39.46
C LEU A 77 23.65 -12.32 38.27
N THR A 78 23.15 -13.20 37.41
CA THR A 78 23.80 -13.60 36.15
C THR A 78 22.92 -13.19 34.97
N LYS A 79 23.53 -12.59 33.95
CA LYS A 79 22.88 -12.24 32.68
C LYS A 79 23.71 -12.87 31.55
N ALA A 80 23.19 -13.91 30.91
CA ALA A 80 23.89 -14.60 29.81
C ALA A 80 22.87 -15.07 28.77
N ASP A 81 23.12 -14.79 27.49
CA ASP A 81 22.28 -15.23 26.37
C ASP A 81 20.78 -14.93 26.54
N ASN A 82 20.44 -13.72 27.00
CA ASN A 82 19.08 -13.28 27.39
C ASN A 82 18.41 -14.04 28.55
N LYS A 83 19.14 -14.96 29.18
CA LYS A 83 18.73 -15.59 30.43
C LYS A 83 19.23 -14.79 31.62
N ILE A 84 18.28 -14.37 32.43
CA ILE A 84 18.50 -13.74 33.73
C ILE A 84 18.33 -14.82 34.80
N LYS A 85 19.31 -14.93 35.69
CA LYS A 85 19.22 -15.77 36.88
C LYS A 85 19.62 -14.95 38.10
N PHE A 86 18.73 -14.86 39.07
CA PHE A 86 19.05 -14.32 40.39
C PHE A 86 19.02 -15.44 41.42
N GLU A 87 20.19 -15.79 41.96
CA GLU A 87 20.36 -16.81 42.98
C GLU A 87 20.49 -16.16 44.35
N LEU A 88 19.56 -16.44 45.26
CA LEU A 88 19.58 -15.86 46.60
C LEU A 88 20.73 -16.47 47.40
N ALA A 89 21.45 -15.67 48.18
CA ALA A 89 22.51 -16.20 49.04
C ALA A 89 21.94 -16.79 50.34
N LYS A 90 22.63 -17.78 50.91
CA LYS A 90 22.33 -18.25 52.26
C LYS A 90 22.80 -17.23 53.29
N LYS A 91 21.99 -17.00 54.33
CA LYS A 91 22.35 -16.22 55.53
C LYS A 91 22.49 -17.21 56.69
N ALA A 92 23.65 -17.25 57.32
CA ALA A 92 23.99 -18.25 58.34
C ALA A 92 23.70 -19.70 57.88
N ASP A 93 24.17 -20.03 56.66
CA ASP A 93 24.02 -21.35 56.01
C ASP A 93 22.58 -21.83 55.78
N SER A 94 21.58 -20.93 55.83
CA SER A 94 20.17 -21.24 55.62
C SER A 94 19.43 -20.17 54.80
N TYR A 95 18.27 -20.52 54.27
CA TYR A 95 17.30 -19.60 53.64
C TYR A 95 16.15 -19.22 54.58
N SER A 96 16.28 -19.46 55.89
CA SER A 96 15.24 -19.15 56.88
C SER A 96 14.74 -17.69 56.84
N TYR A 97 15.59 -16.76 56.43
CA TYR A 97 15.24 -15.33 56.28
C TYR A 97 14.25 -15.04 55.15
N LEU A 98 14.04 -15.99 54.23
CA LEU A 98 13.04 -15.86 53.16
C LEU A 98 11.63 -16.18 53.67
N ALA A 99 11.50 -16.87 54.80
CA ALA A 99 10.21 -17.41 55.22
C ALA A 99 9.16 -16.30 55.41
N GLY A 100 8.08 -16.32 54.62
CA GLY A 100 7.00 -15.34 54.66
C GLY A 100 7.33 -13.98 54.02
N HIS A 101 8.43 -13.87 53.27
CA HIS A 101 8.84 -12.63 52.58
C HIS A 101 8.64 -12.72 51.07
N THR A 102 8.60 -11.57 50.40
CA THR A 102 8.41 -11.46 48.95
C THR A 102 9.54 -10.63 48.34
N TYR A 103 10.01 -11.07 47.18
CA TYR A 103 11.05 -10.39 46.43
C TYR A 103 10.55 -10.14 45.00
N THR A 104 10.82 -8.96 44.47
CA THR A 104 10.46 -8.59 43.09
C THR A 104 11.72 -8.38 42.27
N MET A 105 11.91 -9.20 41.23
CA MET A 105 12.92 -8.96 40.20
C MET A 105 12.27 -8.16 39.06
N THR A 106 12.77 -6.95 38.85
CA THR A 106 12.36 -6.08 37.74
C THR A 106 13.39 -6.19 36.62
N ILE A 107 12.93 -6.53 35.41
CA ILE A 107 13.76 -6.58 34.20
C ILE A 107 13.24 -5.52 33.23
N THR A 108 14.03 -4.45 33.04
CA THR A 108 13.70 -3.40 32.07
C THR A 108 14.16 -3.81 30.69
N THR A 109 13.23 -3.83 29.74
CA THR A 109 13.48 -4.23 28.35
C THR A 109 12.90 -3.25 27.35
N LYS A 110 13.34 -3.35 26.09
CA LYS A 110 12.73 -2.69 24.93
C LYS A 110 12.94 -3.55 23.68
N ILE A 111 12.17 -3.35 22.62
CA ILE A 111 12.42 -4.04 21.34
C ILE A 111 13.80 -3.64 20.81
N LYS A 112 14.58 -4.60 20.34
CA LYS A 112 15.90 -4.34 19.75
C LYS A 112 15.73 -3.48 18.50
N ALA A 113 16.62 -2.50 18.33
CA ALA A 113 16.63 -1.69 17.10
C ALA A 113 16.84 -2.53 15.84
N SER A 114 17.58 -3.64 15.95
CA SER A 114 17.89 -4.55 14.84
C SER A 114 16.83 -5.59 14.56
N THR A 115 15.83 -5.78 15.45
CA THR A 115 14.73 -6.68 15.16
C THR A 115 13.98 -6.15 13.93
N THR A 116 13.46 -7.00 13.07
CA THR A 116 12.64 -6.59 11.92
C THR A 116 11.16 -6.82 12.19
N ASP A 117 10.27 -6.18 11.41
CA ASP A 117 8.85 -6.47 11.52
C ASP A 117 8.50 -7.88 11.02
N GLU A 118 9.29 -8.43 10.07
CA GLU A 118 9.21 -9.84 9.69
C GLU A 118 9.44 -10.78 10.88
N GLU A 119 10.40 -10.48 11.77
CA GLU A 119 10.63 -11.27 12.99
C GLU A 119 9.50 -11.11 14.02
N LEU A 120 8.82 -9.96 14.03
CA LEU A 120 7.73 -9.64 14.97
C LEU A 120 6.36 -10.15 14.49
N ALA A 121 6.14 -10.24 13.19
CA ALA A 121 4.84 -10.56 12.61
C ALA A 121 4.22 -11.87 13.16
N PRO A 122 4.98 -12.97 13.36
CA PRO A 122 4.44 -14.17 14.01
C PRO A 122 3.94 -13.92 15.44
N PHE A 123 4.67 -13.12 16.23
CA PHE A 123 4.24 -12.78 17.59
C PHE A 123 3.01 -11.89 17.58
N ILE A 124 2.93 -10.92 16.67
CA ILE A 124 1.75 -10.05 16.53
C ILE A 124 0.51 -10.89 16.19
N LYS A 125 0.64 -11.85 15.27
CA LYS A 125 -0.42 -12.81 14.96
C LYS A 125 -0.89 -13.61 16.18
N ASP A 126 0.04 -13.99 17.06
CA ASP A 126 -0.23 -14.81 18.24
C ASP A 126 -0.63 -13.98 19.48
N GLY A 127 -0.85 -12.66 19.34
CA GLY A 127 -1.33 -11.80 20.43
C GLY A 127 -0.25 -11.11 21.26
N GLY A 128 0.97 -11.05 20.73
CA GLY A 128 2.12 -10.37 21.31
C GLY A 128 3.28 -11.30 21.64
N ILE A 129 4.38 -10.71 22.09
CA ILE A 129 5.61 -11.40 22.46
C ILE A 129 5.45 -11.92 23.90
N PRO A 130 5.38 -13.24 24.13
CA PRO A 130 5.16 -13.81 25.46
C PRO A 130 6.45 -13.85 26.28
N ASN A 131 6.31 -13.84 27.61
CA ASN A 131 7.43 -14.04 28.51
C ASN A 131 7.02 -14.74 29.82
N GLN A 132 7.78 -15.73 30.29
CA GLN A 132 7.49 -16.51 31.51
C GLN A 132 8.75 -16.60 32.38
N ALA A 133 8.60 -16.60 33.71
CA ALA A 133 9.68 -16.76 34.67
C ALA A 133 9.45 -17.98 35.56
N ASP A 134 10.55 -18.49 36.10
CA ASP A 134 10.57 -19.68 36.95
C ASP A 134 11.18 -19.37 38.32
N LEU A 135 10.59 -19.95 39.36
CA LEU A 135 11.16 -20.01 40.71
C LEU A 135 11.67 -21.42 40.97
N HIS A 136 12.97 -21.58 41.10
CA HIS A 136 13.63 -22.80 41.55
C HIS A 136 13.84 -22.76 43.06
N PHE A 137 13.42 -23.80 43.78
CA PHE A 137 13.50 -23.83 45.24
C PHE A 137 13.63 -25.24 45.83
N GLY A 138 13.87 -25.28 47.14
CA GLY A 138 13.83 -26.53 47.89
C GLY A 138 15.14 -27.32 47.84
N ASP A 139 15.01 -28.64 47.96
CA ASP A 139 16.14 -29.57 48.06
C ASP A 139 16.33 -30.45 46.82
N ASN A 140 15.32 -30.51 45.94
CA ASN A 140 15.21 -31.49 44.84
C ASN A 140 14.92 -30.86 43.46
N GLY A 141 15.16 -29.56 43.27
CA GLY A 141 14.91 -28.93 41.97
C GLY A 141 13.45 -28.60 41.73
N ASP A 142 12.69 -28.26 42.78
CA ASP A 142 11.28 -27.91 42.61
C ASP A 142 11.17 -26.60 41.83
N VAL A 143 10.24 -26.54 40.87
CA VAL A 143 10.05 -25.37 40.00
C VAL A 143 8.59 -24.94 40.01
N LYS A 144 8.36 -23.65 40.17
CA LYS A 144 7.09 -23.00 39.85
C LYS A 144 7.25 -22.07 38.67
N HIS A 145 6.20 -21.99 37.85
CA HIS A 145 6.14 -21.16 36.65
C HIS A 145 5.16 -20.01 36.87
N SER A 146 5.53 -18.81 36.43
CA SER A 146 4.65 -17.66 36.47
C SER A 146 3.56 -17.71 35.38
N GLU A 147 2.72 -16.69 35.36
CA GLU A 147 1.92 -16.33 34.18
C GLU A 147 2.82 -16.00 32.98
N ILE A 148 2.18 -15.90 31.82
CA ILE A 148 2.80 -15.56 30.54
C ILE A 148 2.24 -14.22 30.04
N PRO A 149 2.65 -13.07 30.61
CA PRO A 149 2.28 -11.79 30.06
C PRO A 149 2.82 -11.60 28.63
N THR A 150 2.14 -10.79 27.83
CA THR A 150 2.53 -10.48 26.45
C THR A 150 2.74 -8.98 26.19
N VAL A 151 3.60 -8.67 25.23
CA VAL A 151 3.86 -7.31 24.76
C VAL A 151 3.60 -7.23 23.26
N VAL A 152 2.76 -6.29 22.83
CA VAL A 152 2.43 -6.07 21.42
C VAL A 152 3.17 -4.83 20.91
N PRO A 153 3.99 -4.96 19.86
CA PRO A 153 4.57 -3.81 19.17
C PRO A 153 3.48 -2.86 18.62
N PRO A 154 3.80 -1.58 18.35
CA PRO A 154 2.83 -0.66 17.75
C PRO A 154 2.31 -1.19 16.41
N ASN A 155 1.02 -1.02 16.13
CA ASN A 155 0.43 -1.43 14.86
C ASN A 155 0.86 -0.50 13.73
N GLU A 156 1.24 -1.09 12.59
CA GLU A 156 1.51 -0.37 11.35
C GLU A 156 0.52 -0.84 10.29
N ASP A 157 -0.31 0.09 9.81
CA ASP A 157 -1.33 -0.21 8.83
C ASP A 157 -0.74 -0.30 7.41
N PRO A 158 -1.25 -1.21 6.57
CA PRO A 158 -0.92 -1.20 5.15
C PRO A 158 -1.50 0.03 4.45
N ASP A 159 -0.83 0.44 3.38
CA ASP A 159 -1.23 1.58 2.56
C ASP A 159 -0.83 1.40 1.09
N ILE A 160 -1.44 2.17 0.20
CA ILE A 160 -1.14 2.17 -1.22
C ILE A 160 -1.18 3.59 -1.80
N HIS A 161 -0.12 3.94 -2.53
CA HIS A 161 0.00 5.21 -3.23
C HIS A 161 0.17 5.00 -4.73
N LYS A 162 -0.34 5.95 -5.52
CA LYS A 162 -0.17 5.92 -6.97
C LYS A 162 0.19 7.28 -7.54
N ASP A 163 1.15 7.27 -8.44
CA ASP A 163 1.52 8.45 -9.22
C ASP A 163 1.70 8.12 -10.70
N VAL A 164 1.82 9.16 -11.52
CA VAL A 164 2.24 9.11 -12.91
C VAL A 164 3.51 9.94 -13.10
N ALA A 165 4.60 9.29 -13.51
CA ALA A 165 5.91 9.92 -13.68
C ALA A 165 6.35 10.80 -12.47
N GLY A 166 6.06 10.35 -11.24
CA GLY A 166 6.37 11.04 -10.00
C GLY A 166 5.43 12.21 -9.66
N LYS A 167 4.25 12.27 -10.29
CA LYS A 167 3.28 13.38 -10.16
C LYS A 167 1.84 12.85 -10.10
N GLN A 168 0.91 13.71 -9.66
CA GLN A 168 -0.54 13.41 -9.72
C GLN A 168 -1.19 13.82 -11.04
N HIS A 169 -0.47 14.56 -11.88
CA HIS A 169 -0.96 15.04 -13.16
C HIS A 169 0.19 15.08 -14.18
N LEU A 170 -0.06 14.54 -15.36
CA LEU A 170 0.89 14.53 -16.47
C LEU A 170 0.21 15.00 -17.76
N ASP A 171 0.68 16.13 -18.29
CA ASP A 171 0.38 16.54 -19.66
C ASP A 171 1.31 15.83 -20.64
N LEU A 172 0.74 15.15 -21.63
CA LEU A 172 1.50 14.55 -22.72
C LEU A 172 1.81 15.59 -23.80
N THR A 173 3.02 15.52 -24.34
CA THR A 173 3.47 16.40 -25.43
C THR A 173 3.05 15.89 -26.80
N ASN A 174 2.85 14.58 -26.94
CA ASN A 174 2.40 13.90 -28.15
C ASN A 174 1.79 12.53 -27.78
N ARG A 175 1.03 11.91 -28.68
CA ARG A 175 0.32 10.64 -28.40
C ARG A 175 1.23 9.44 -28.17
N ASP A 176 2.39 9.42 -28.83
CA ASP A 176 3.35 8.31 -28.74
C ASP A 176 4.25 8.38 -27.50
N GLN A 177 4.12 9.42 -26.68
CA GLN A 177 4.85 9.57 -25.44
C GLN A 177 4.48 8.45 -24.46
N ALA A 178 5.45 7.58 -24.17
CA ALA A 178 5.33 6.61 -23.09
C ALA A 178 5.51 7.27 -21.73
N PHE A 179 4.85 6.72 -20.72
CA PHE A 179 4.92 7.19 -19.34
C PHE A 179 4.62 6.04 -18.37
N ASP A 180 5.08 6.19 -17.13
CA ASP A 180 4.98 5.17 -16.11
C ASP A 180 3.96 5.55 -15.04
N TRP A 181 3.10 4.60 -14.68
CA TRP A 181 2.38 4.62 -13.41
C TRP A 181 3.22 3.90 -12.37
N HIS A 182 3.37 4.49 -11.19
CA HIS A 182 3.98 3.83 -10.04
C HIS A 182 2.90 3.52 -9.02
N VAL A 183 2.73 2.25 -8.68
CA VAL A 183 1.83 1.79 -7.62
C VAL A 183 2.68 1.28 -6.47
N GLN A 184 2.74 2.03 -5.38
CA GLN A 184 3.57 1.72 -4.20
C GLN A 184 2.69 1.19 -3.09
N ALA A 185 2.93 -0.04 -2.63
CA ALA A 185 2.18 -0.68 -1.56
C ALA A 185 3.10 -0.97 -0.37
N SER A 186 2.80 -0.36 0.79
CA SER A 186 3.42 -0.68 2.08
C SER A 186 2.53 -1.66 2.84
N PHE A 187 3.09 -2.73 3.37
CA PHE A 187 2.27 -3.84 3.90
C PHE A 187 1.98 -3.77 5.39
N GLY A 188 2.56 -2.81 6.13
CA GLY A 188 2.40 -2.75 7.59
C GLY A 188 3.08 -3.93 8.30
N ASN A 189 2.69 -4.26 9.53
CA ASN A 189 3.36 -5.30 10.33
C ASN A 189 2.47 -6.49 10.76
N THR A 190 1.21 -6.54 10.33
CA THR A 190 0.26 -7.61 10.68
C THR A 190 0.17 -8.73 9.63
N THR A 191 1.06 -8.73 8.63
CA THR A 191 0.99 -9.60 7.44
C THR A 191 0.97 -11.10 7.72
N ALA A 192 1.48 -11.55 8.88
CA ALA A 192 1.47 -12.96 9.26
C ALA A 192 0.05 -13.55 9.43
N SER A 193 -0.95 -12.71 9.70
CA SER A 193 -2.35 -13.10 9.84
C SER A 193 -3.11 -13.13 8.50
N TRP A 194 -2.58 -12.50 7.46
CA TRP A 194 -3.29 -12.32 6.19
C TRP A 194 -3.52 -13.65 5.45
N LYS A 195 -4.68 -13.75 4.80
CA LYS A 195 -5.08 -14.85 3.91
C LYS A 195 -4.91 -14.49 2.45
N GLU A 196 -5.07 -13.23 2.09
CA GLU A 196 -4.85 -12.70 0.75
C GLU A 196 -3.90 -11.50 0.77
N ALA A 197 -3.23 -11.28 -0.36
CA ALA A 197 -2.41 -10.11 -0.61
C ALA A 197 -2.27 -9.94 -2.13
N SER A 198 -2.85 -8.88 -2.70
CA SER A 198 -2.70 -8.58 -4.12
C SER A 198 -2.76 -7.09 -4.42
N ILE A 199 -2.01 -6.66 -5.43
CA ILE A 199 -2.08 -5.31 -5.99
C ILE A 199 -2.80 -5.41 -7.33
N THR A 200 -3.85 -4.62 -7.53
CA THR A 200 -4.57 -4.57 -8.80
C THR A 200 -4.66 -3.16 -9.36
N ASP A 201 -4.62 -3.08 -10.69
CA ASP A 201 -4.71 -1.82 -11.43
C ASP A 201 -5.46 -2.06 -12.74
N GLU A 202 -6.53 -1.30 -13.01
CA GLU A 202 -7.26 -1.37 -14.27
C GLU A 202 -6.94 -0.14 -15.11
N ILE A 203 -6.09 -0.33 -16.11
CA ILE A 203 -5.65 0.74 -17.01
C ILE A 203 -6.76 1.05 -18.01
N ASN A 204 -7.04 2.33 -18.23
CA ASN A 204 -8.03 2.73 -19.23
C ASN A 204 -7.72 2.13 -20.62
N LYS A 205 -8.76 1.70 -21.34
CA LYS A 205 -8.65 1.04 -22.65
C LYS A 205 -8.07 1.92 -23.76
N VAL A 206 -7.98 3.23 -23.56
CA VAL A 206 -7.28 4.17 -24.46
C VAL A 206 -5.76 4.08 -24.37
N PHE A 207 -5.21 3.32 -23.41
CA PHE A 207 -3.77 3.10 -23.26
C PHE A 207 -3.35 1.67 -23.61
N ASP A 208 -2.22 1.55 -24.29
CA ASP A 208 -1.46 0.30 -24.43
C ASP A 208 -0.52 0.15 -23.24
N ILE A 209 -0.41 -1.07 -22.71
CA ILE A 209 0.56 -1.44 -21.67
C ILE A 209 1.76 -2.10 -22.36
N SER A 210 2.93 -1.47 -22.30
CA SER A 210 4.14 -2.01 -22.91
C SER A 210 4.98 -2.85 -21.95
N ASP A 211 4.99 -2.50 -20.66
CA ASP A 211 5.77 -3.22 -19.66
C ASP A 211 5.13 -3.15 -18.27
N VAL A 212 5.40 -4.15 -17.43
CA VAL A 212 5.07 -4.11 -16.00
C VAL A 212 6.18 -4.80 -15.21
N GLN A 213 6.71 -4.11 -14.21
CA GLN A 213 7.74 -4.63 -13.30
C GLN A 213 7.31 -4.42 -11.84
N VAL A 214 7.68 -5.34 -10.95
CA VAL A 214 7.49 -5.18 -9.50
C VAL A 214 8.84 -5.26 -8.80
N VAL A 215 9.19 -4.23 -8.03
CA VAL A 215 10.44 -4.15 -7.26
C VAL A 215 10.17 -3.91 -5.77
N ASP A 216 11.10 -4.33 -4.90
CA ASP A 216 11.11 -3.96 -3.49
C ASP A 216 11.70 -2.56 -3.25
N GLU A 217 11.76 -2.12 -1.99
CA GLU A 217 12.30 -0.81 -1.59
C GLU A 217 13.78 -0.60 -1.94
N THR A 218 14.51 -1.67 -2.27
CA THR A 218 15.92 -1.61 -2.72
C THR A 218 16.06 -1.56 -4.25
N GLY A 219 14.93 -1.63 -4.97
CA GLY A 219 14.89 -1.69 -6.43
C GLY A 219 15.14 -3.09 -7.00
N LYS A 220 15.14 -4.13 -6.16
CA LYS A 220 15.31 -5.51 -6.61
C LYS A 220 14.00 -6.06 -7.14
N ASP A 221 14.04 -6.74 -8.28
CA ASP A 221 12.87 -7.41 -8.86
C ASP A 221 12.33 -8.50 -7.93
N VAL A 222 11.07 -8.36 -7.56
CA VAL A 222 10.31 -9.27 -6.68
C VAL A 222 9.09 -9.86 -7.40
N THR A 223 9.01 -9.76 -8.72
CA THR A 223 7.91 -10.34 -9.51
C THR A 223 7.78 -11.85 -9.26
N ALA A 224 8.88 -12.54 -8.94
CA ALA A 224 8.89 -13.95 -8.58
C ALA A 224 8.28 -14.28 -7.21
N ASN A 225 8.01 -13.29 -6.35
CA ASN A 225 7.32 -13.49 -5.07
C ASN A 225 5.80 -13.66 -5.23
N GLY A 226 5.28 -13.62 -6.46
CA GLY A 226 3.86 -13.74 -6.74
C GLY A 226 3.57 -14.20 -8.17
N THR A 227 2.32 -14.00 -8.59
CA THR A 227 1.85 -14.23 -9.95
C THR A 227 1.35 -12.92 -10.54
N LEU A 228 2.04 -12.44 -11.58
CA LEU A 228 1.65 -11.27 -12.34
C LEU A 228 0.76 -11.68 -13.52
N THR A 229 -0.46 -11.17 -13.56
CA THR A 229 -1.44 -11.41 -14.63
C THR A 229 -1.80 -10.10 -15.31
N LYS A 230 -1.88 -10.12 -16.64
CA LYS A 230 -2.30 -8.99 -17.48
C LYS A 230 -3.41 -9.48 -18.40
N ALA A 231 -4.65 -9.05 -18.17
CA ALA A 231 -5.81 -9.45 -18.97
C ALA A 231 -6.82 -8.31 -19.03
N ASP A 232 -7.35 -8.03 -20.23
CA ASP A 232 -8.38 -7.00 -20.44
C ASP A 232 -8.03 -5.63 -19.84
N ASN A 233 -6.78 -5.19 -20.02
CA ASN A 233 -6.20 -3.97 -19.43
C ASN A 233 -6.15 -3.94 -17.88
N LYS A 234 -6.52 -5.04 -17.21
CA LYS A 234 -6.35 -5.23 -15.78
C LYS A 234 -5.04 -5.95 -15.48
N ILE A 235 -4.27 -5.37 -14.58
CA ILE A 235 -3.03 -5.89 -14.05
C ILE A 235 -3.32 -6.36 -12.63
N LYS A 236 -2.93 -7.59 -12.32
CA LYS A 236 -3.05 -8.16 -10.98
C LYS A 236 -1.73 -8.81 -10.60
N PHE A 237 -1.14 -8.36 -9.51
CA PHE A 237 -0.02 -9.02 -8.86
C PHE A 237 -0.50 -9.70 -7.58
N GLU A 238 -0.73 -11.01 -7.65
CA GLU A 238 -1.11 -11.83 -6.49
C GLU A 238 0.15 -12.31 -5.78
N LEU A 239 0.37 -11.90 -4.53
CA LEU A 239 1.54 -12.31 -3.77
C LEU A 239 1.39 -13.77 -3.30
N ALA A 240 2.48 -14.53 -3.33
CA ALA A 240 2.50 -15.89 -2.84
C ALA A 240 2.88 -15.93 -1.36
N LYS A 241 2.30 -16.88 -0.63
CA LYS A 241 2.75 -17.21 0.72
C LYS A 241 4.14 -17.86 0.71
N LYS A 242 4.97 -17.52 1.68
CA LYS A 242 6.22 -18.22 2.01
C LYS A 242 6.04 -18.93 3.35
N ALA A 243 6.30 -20.23 3.40
CA ALA A 243 6.03 -21.06 4.58
C ALA A 243 4.59 -20.86 5.14
N ASP A 244 3.60 -20.81 4.23
CA ASP A 244 2.17 -20.60 4.53
C ASP A 244 1.84 -19.25 5.23
N SER A 245 2.68 -18.24 5.08
CA SER A 245 2.51 -16.91 5.66
C SER A 245 2.96 -15.79 4.71
N TYR A 246 2.49 -14.56 4.98
CA TYR A 246 3.01 -13.33 4.37
C TYR A 246 3.95 -12.55 5.29
N SER A 247 4.49 -13.16 6.36
CA SER A 247 5.39 -12.49 7.32
C SER A 247 6.56 -11.75 6.65
N TYR A 248 7.06 -12.26 5.51
CA TYR A 248 8.13 -11.64 4.72
C TYR A 248 7.78 -10.27 4.11
N LEU A 249 6.51 -9.87 4.15
CA LEU A 249 6.04 -8.55 3.72
C LEU A 249 6.05 -7.54 4.87
N ALA A 250 6.12 -7.99 6.13
CA ALA A 250 6.00 -7.08 7.27
C ALA A 250 7.13 -6.03 7.26
N GLY A 251 6.75 -4.76 7.33
CA GLY A 251 7.66 -3.61 7.28
C GLY A 251 8.23 -3.30 5.88
N HIS A 252 7.85 -4.05 4.83
CA HIS A 252 8.36 -3.87 3.47
C HIS A 252 7.40 -3.09 2.57
N THR A 253 7.93 -2.59 1.45
CA THR A 253 7.16 -1.86 0.42
C THR A 253 7.51 -2.36 -0.96
N TYR A 254 6.51 -2.66 -1.79
CA TYR A 254 6.71 -3.00 -3.19
C TYR A 254 6.21 -1.89 -4.11
N THR A 255 6.94 -1.62 -5.19
CA THR A 255 6.53 -0.70 -6.27
C THR A 255 6.27 -1.50 -7.54
N MET A 256 5.02 -1.46 -8.03
CA MET A 256 4.64 -1.95 -9.35
C MET A 256 4.67 -0.79 -10.34
N THR A 257 5.57 -0.85 -11.31
CA THR A 257 5.69 0.13 -12.40
C THR A 257 4.98 -0.40 -13.63
N ILE A 258 4.07 0.39 -14.20
CA ILE A 258 3.29 0.05 -15.39
C ILE A 258 3.58 1.09 -16.46
N THR A 259 4.32 0.70 -17.50
CA THR A 259 4.64 1.58 -18.63
C THR A 259 3.51 1.55 -19.65
N THR A 260 2.97 2.71 -19.96
CA THR A 260 1.85 2.87 -20.88
C THR A 260 2.08 3.98 -21.90
N LYS A 261 1.27 3.98 -22.97
CA LYS A 261 1.14 5.09 -23.93
C LYS A 261 -0.27 5.10 -24.53
N ILE A 262 -0.70 6.20 -25.16
CA ILE A 262 -1.99 6.22 -25.89
C ILE A 262 -1.93 5.20 -27.03
N LYS A 263 -2.98 4.38 -27.19
CA LYS A 263 -3.04 3.41 -28.30
C LYS A 263 -3.06 4.15 -29.63
N ALA A 264 -2.34 3.62 -30.62
CA ALA A 264 -2.35 4.19 -31.97
C ALA A 264 -3.75 4.17 -32.61
N SER A 265 -4.62 3.24 -32.19
CA SER A 265 -6.00 3.12 -32.66
C SER A 265 -7.00 3.99 -31.90
N THR A 266 -6.58 4.64 -30.80
CA THR A 266 -7.49 5.47 -30.01
C THR A 266 -7.85 6.72 -30.77
N THR A 267 -9.16 6.95 -30.94
CA THR A 267 -9.68 8.08 -31.70
C THR A 267 -9.83 9.33 -30.84
N ASP A 268 -9.95 10.48 -31.50
CA ASP A 268 -10.23 11.77 -30.85
C ASP A 268 -11.57 11.75 -30.11
N GLU A 269 -12.55 11.03 -30.66
CA GLU A 269 -13.87 10.83 -30.05
C GLU A 269 -13.75 10.10 -28.71
N GLU A 270 -12.89 9.08 -28.61
CA GLU A 270 -12.65 8.36 -27.36
C GLU A 270 -11.92 9.21 -26.31
N LEU A 271 -11.05 10.14 -26.73
CA LEU A 271 -10.30 11.02 -25.82
C LEU A 271 -11.07 12.26 -25.37
N ALA A 272 -11.99 12.77 -26.19
CA ALA A 272 -12.67 14.03 -25.94
C ALA A 272 -13.39 14.12 -24.58
N PRO A 273 -14.09 13.07 -24.08
CA PRO A 273 -14.68 13.08 -22.74
C PRO A 273 -13.62 13.27 -21.64
N PHE A 274 -12.49 12.59 -21.73
CA PHE A 274 -11.41 12.68 -20.73
C PHE A 274 -10.73 14.05 -20.75
N ILE A 275 -10.46 14.61 -21.92
CA ILE A 275 -9.85 15.96 -22.05
C ILE A 275 -10.76 17.01 -21.39
N LYS A 276 -12.07 16.90 -21.60
CA LYS A 276 -13.07 17.77 -20.94
C LYS A 276 -13.03 17.64 -19.41
N ASP A 277 -12.85 16.42 -18.90
CA ASP A 277 -12.88 16.12 -17.47
C ASP A 277 -11.50 16.30 -16.78
N GLY A 278 -10.50 16.83 -17.50
CA GLY A 278 -9.19 17.16 -16.94
C GLY A 278 -8.13 16.05 -17.04
N GLY A 279 -8.38 15.03 -17.86
CA GLY A 279 -7.45 13.94 -18.14
C GLY A 279 -8.07 12.55 -17.94
N ILE A 280 -7.29 11.53 -18.26
CA ILE A 280 -7.64 10.12 -18.09
C ILE A 280 -7.22 9.71 -16.67
N PRO A 281 -8.18 9.47 -15.74
CA PRO A 281 -7.88 9.08 -14.38
C PRO A 281 -7.45 7.61 -14.29
N ASN A 282 -6.67 7.27 -13.26
CA ASN A 282 -6.29 5.89 -12.98
C ASN A 282 -6.14 5.65 -11.47
N GLN A 283 -6.65 4.54 -10.94
CA GLN A 283 -6.58 4.17 -9.52
C GLN A 283 -6.14 2.72 -9.37
N ALA A 284 -5.37 2.40 -8.32
CA ALA A 284 -4.96 1.04 -8.00
C ALA A 284 -5.45 0.65 -6.60
N ASP A 285 -5.56 -0.66 -6.38
CA ASP A 285 -6.08 -1.25 -5.16
C ASP A 285 -5.06 -2.22 -4.54
N LEU A 286 -4.94 -2.18 -3.22
CA LEU A 286 -4.28 -3.21 -2.42
C LEU A 286 -5.36 -4.02 -1.72
N HIS A 287 -5.50 -5.29 -2.08
CA HIS A 287 -6.32 -6.28 -1.39
C HIS A 287 -5.46 -7.03 -0.39
N PHE A 288 -5.88 -7.14 0.87
CA PHE A 288 -5.09 -7.78 1.92
C PHE A 288 -5.97 -8.37 3.04
N GLY A 289 -5.33 -8.95 4.05
CA GLY A 289 -6.00 -9.34 5.28
C GLY A 289 -6.82 -10.62 5.12
N ASP A 290 -7.96 -10.65 5.81
CA ASP A 290 -8.76 -11.86 6.05
C ASP A 290 -9.95 -11.97 5.07
N ASN A 291 -9.66 -11.77 3.78
CA ASN A 291 -10.58 -11.68 2.64
C ASN A 291 -11.56 -10.49 2.71
N GLY A 292 -11.19 -9.38 2.05
CA GLY A 292 -12.09 -8.26 1.81
C GLY A 292 -11.57 -6.87 2.23
N ASP A 293 -10.41 -6.79 2.87
CA ASP A 293 -9.81 -5.48 3.15
C ASP A 293 -9.20 -4.92 1.85
N VAL A 294 -9.61 -3.69 1.51
CA VAL A 294 -9.14 -3.00 0.30
C VAL A 294 -8.74 -1.58 0.67
N LYS A 295 -7.55 -1.19 0.24
CA LYS A 295 -7.09 0.21 0.23
C LYS A 295 -7.02 0.68 -1.21
N HIS A 296 -7.41 1.93 -1.43
CA HIS A 296 -7.42 2.56 -2.75
C HIS A 296 -6.38 3.67 -2.80
N SER A 297 -5.61 3.73 -3.88
CA SER A 297 -4.63 4.77 -4.09
C SER A 297 -5.28 6.12 -4.40
N GLU A 298 -4.45 7.15 -4.55
CA GLU A 298 -4.82 8.37 -5.26
C GLU A 298 -5.25 8.06 -6.71
N ILE A 299 -5.86 9.07 -7.34
CA ILE A 299 -6.33 9.01 -8.72
C ILE A 299 -5.53 10.01 -9.57
N PRO A 300 -4.27 9.69 -9.92
CA PRO A 300 -3.52 10.50 -10.87
C PRO A 300 -4.18 10.55 -12.24
N THR A 301 -3.90 11.61 -12.99
CA THR A 301 -4.52 11.89 -14.30
C THR A 301 -3.47 12.15 -15.38
N VAL A 302 -3.79 11.73 -16.61
CA VAL A 302 -2.96 11.98 -17.79
C VAL A 302 -3.77 12.74 -18.83
N VAL A 303 -3.30 13.91 -19.26
CA VAL A 303 -3.96 14.72 -20.28
C VAL A 303 -3.32 14.46 -21.64
N PRO A 304 -4.07 13.93 -22.62
CA PRO A 304 -3.61 13.82 -24.00
C PRO A 304 -3.26 15.20 -24.59
N PRO A 305 -2.38 15.28 -25.61
CA PRO A 305 -2.14 16.53 -26.31
C PRO A 305 -3.41 17.03 -26.99
N ASN A 306 -3.66 18.34 -26.97
CA ASN A 306 -4.76 18.94 -27.72
C ASN A 306 -4.50 18.84 -29.22
N GLU A 307 -5.55 18.50 -29.98
CA GLU A 307 -5.57 18.60 -31.43
C GLU A 307 -6.55 19.70 -31.82
N ASP A 308 -6.05 20.71 -32.52
CA ASP A 308 -6.83 21.84 -32.98
C ASP A 308 -7.63 21.48 -34.24
N PRO A 309 -8.83 22.04 -34.42
CA PRO A 309 -9.56 21.88 -35.67
C PRO A 309 -8.83 22.57 -36.83
N ASP A 310 -8.91 21.96 -38.00
CA ASP A 310 -8.39 22.51 -39.25
C ASP A 310 -9.44 22.48 -40.36
N ILE A 311 -9.37 23.42 -41.29
CA ILE A 311 -10.30 23.51 -42.43
C ILE A 311 -9.56 23.86 -43.72
N HIS A 312 -9.76 23.05 -44.75
CA HIS A 312 -9.20 23.22 -46.08
C HIS A 312 -10.29 23.39 -47.14
N LYS A 313 -10.01 24.20 -48.15
CA LYS A 313 -10.89 24.35 -49.31
C LYS A 313 -10.11 24.22 -50.61
N ASP A 314 -10.68 23.47 -51.55
CA ASP A 314 -10.14 23.30 -52.90
C ASP A 314 -11.27 23.27 -53.95
N VAL A 315 -10.88 23.34 -55.22
CA VAL A 315 -11.75 23.16 -56.39
C VAL A 315 -11.30 21.94 -57.19
N ALA A 316 -12.16 20.94 -57.31
CA ALA A 316 -11.89 19.68 -58.02
C ALA A 316 -10.54 19.02 -57.64
N GLY A 317 -10.17 19.06 -56.35
CA GLY A 317 -8.93 18.51 -55.79
C GLY A 317 -7.70 19.40 -56.02
N LYS A 318 -7.90 20.67 -56.40
CA LYS A 318 -6.82 21.61 -56.77
C LYS A 318 -7.08 23.00 -56.18
N GLN A 319 -6.03 23.79 -56.03
CA GLN A 319 -6.17 25.19 -55.62
C GLN A 319 -6.65 26.13 -56.75
N HIS A 320 -6.62 25.64 -58.00
CA HIS A 320 -7.03 26.37 -59.18
C HIS A 320 -7.64 25.42 -60.20
N LEU A 321 -8.71 25.85 -60.87
CA LEU A 321 -9.35 25.12 -61.95
C LEU A 321 -9.55 26.04 -63.17
N ASP A 322 -8.97 25.64 -64.31
CA ASP A 322 -9.26 26.25 -65.60
C ASP A 322 -10.50 25.57 -66.21
N LEU A 323 -11.53 26.37 -66.49
CA LEU A 323 -12.71 25.90 -67.20
C LEU A 323 -12.45 25.89 -68.70
N THR A 324 -12.88 24.81 -69.35
CA THR A 324 -12.77 24.59 -70.80
C THR A 324 -13.90 25.25 -71.58
N ASN A 325 -15.03 25.53 -70.91
CA ASN A 325 -16.19 26.22 -71.45
C ASN A 325 -17.03 26.84 -70.33
N ARG A 326 -18.00 27.70 -70.68
CA ARG A 326 -18.79 28.49 -69.73
C ARG A 326 -19.69 27.64 -68.82
N ASP A 327 -20.20 26.52 -69.31
CA ASP A 327 -21.22 25.71 -68.63
C ASP A 327 -20.61 24.45 -67.98
N GLN A 328 -19.29 24.38 -67.86
CA GLN A 328 -18.60 23.27 -67.22
C GLN A 328 -18.89 23.26 -65.71
N ALA A 329 -19.55 22.21 -65.23
CA ALA A 329 -19.74 21.94 -63.80
C ALA A 329 -18.41 21.55 -63.13
N PHE A 330 -18.28 21.91 -61.85
CA PHE A 330 -17.13 21.58 -61.01
C PHE A 330 -17.54 21.63 -59.53
N ASP A 331 -16.72 21.00 -58.68
CA ASP A 331 -17.00 20.88 -57.25
C ASP A 331 -16.03 21.74 -56.43
N TRP A 332 -16.57 22.42 -55.43
CA TRP A 332 -15.78 22.95 -54.31
C TRP A 332 -15.79 21.91 -53.20
N HIS A 333 -14.61 21.56 -52.69
CA HIS A 333 -14.50 20.72 -51.50
C HIS A 333 -14.13 21.60 -50.31
N VAL A 334 -14.89 21.49 -49.22
CA VAL A 334 -14.56 22.07 -47.92
C VAL A 334 -14.37 20.91 -46.96
N GLN A 335 -13.14 20.67 -46.54
CA GLN A 335 -12.75 19.56 -45.67
C GLN A 335 -12.43 20.14 -44.30
N ALA A 336 -13.04 19.62 -43.25
CA ALA A 336 -12.78 20.03 -41.87
C ALA A 336 -12.36 18.83 -41.01
N SER A 337 -11.37 19.04 -40.15
CA SER A 337 -11.04 18.17 -39.03
C SER A 337 -11.40 18.91 -37.73
N PHE A 338 -11.95 18.21 -36.75
CA PHE A 338 -12.48 18.84 -35.54
C PHE A 338 -11.56 18.73 -34.32
N GLY A 339 -10.53 17.89 -34.38
CA GLY A 339 -9.64 17.61 -33.27
C GLY A 339 -10.34 16.91 -32.10
N ASN A 340 -9.72 16.95 -30.92
CA ASN A 340 -10.10 16.13 -29.76
C ASN A 340 -10.72 16.89 -28.58
N THR A 341 -11.02 18.19 -28.74
CA THR A 341 -11.66 19.00 -27.68
C THR A 341 -13.19 19.14 -27.84
N THR A 342 -13.77 18.40 -28.79
CA THR A 342 -15.16 18.54 -29.25
C THR A 342 -16.21 18.33 -28.16
N ALA A 343 -15.93 17.53 -27.12
CA ALA A 343 -16.85 17.31 -25.99
C ALA A 343 -17.17 18.59 -25.19
N SER A 344 -16.32 19.63 -25.30
CA SER A 344 -16.53 20.93 -24.67
C SER A 344 -17.31 21.92 -25.54
N TRP A 345 -17.50 21.63 -26.84
CA TRP A 345 -18.07 22.57 -27.80
C TRP A 345 -19.58 22.73 -27.60
N LYS A 346 -20.05 23.95 -27.89
CA LYS A 346 -21.47 24.32 -27.81
C LYS A 346 -22.15 24.30 -29.17
N GLU A 347 -21.39 24.61 -30.22
CA GLU A 347 -21.82 24.68 -31.60
C GLU A 347 -20.65 24.28 -32.51
N ALA A 348 -20.96 23.74 -33.69
CA ALA A 348 -20.01 23.50 -34.77
C ALA A 348 -20.73 23.71 -36.10
N SER A 349 -20.16 24.51 -36.99
CA SER A 349 -20.72 24.70 -38.32
C SER A 349 -19.66 24.97 -39.36
N ILE A 350 -19.90 24.48 -40.58
CA ILE A 350 -19.12 24.79 -41.78
C ILE A 350 -19.95 25.78 -42.60
N THR A 351 -19.37 26.93 -42.93
CA THR A 351 -20.06 27.97 -43.70
C THR A 351 -19.22 28.39 -44.89
N ASP A 352 -19.87 28.52 -46.04
CA ASP A 352 -19.28 29.01 -47.28
C ASP A 352 -20.21 30.03 -47.95
N GLU A 353 -19.64 30.99 -48.66
CA GLU A 353 -20.36 31.95 -49.48
C GLU A 353 -19.82 31.87 -50.90
N ILE A 354 -20.61 31.27 -51.78
CA ILE A 354 -20.23 31.10 -53.19
C ILE A 354 -20.51 32.40 -53.93
N ASN A 355 -19.56 32.81 -54.78
CA ASN A 355 -19.72 34.03 -55.58
C ASN A 355 -20.95 33.91 -56.49
N LYS A 356 -21.76 34.97 -56.57
CA LYS A 356 -23.03 35.02 -57.32
C LYS A 356 -22.90 34.80 -58.83
N VAL A 357 -21.68 34.73 -59.36
CA VAL A 357 -21.42 34.35 -60.76
C VAL A 357 -21.58 32.86 -61.02
N PHE A 358 -21.61 32.03 -59.98
CA PHE A 358 -21.81 30.58 -60.07
C PHE A 358 -23.20 30.18 -59.58
N ASP A 359 -23.81 29.24 -60.29
CA ASP A 359 -25.03 28.57 -59.84
C ASP A 359 -24.68 27.36 -58.98
N ILE A 360 -25.36 27.18 -57.85
CA ILE A 360 -25.19 26.02 -56.97
C ILE A 360 -26.17 24.94 -57.41
N SER A 361 -25.66 23.89 -58.07
CA SER A 361 -26.48 22.76 -58.52
C SER A 361 -26.80 21.79 -57.39
N ASP A 362 -25.82 21.51 -56.53
CA ASP A 362 -25.95 20.54 -55.43
C ASP A 362 -25.02 20.91 -54.27
N VAL A 363 -25.33 20.39 -53.08
CA VAL A 363 -24.43 20.43 -51.92
C VAL A 363 -24.67 19.15 -51.13
N GLN A 364 -23.59 18.43 -50.86
CA GLN A 364 -23.58 17.21 -50.07
C GLN A 364 -22.53 17.34 -48.96
N VAL A 365 -22.80 16.73 -47.80
CA VAL A 365 -21.82 16.57 -46.74
C VAL A 365 -21.51 15.09 -46.59
N VAL A 366 -20.23 14.72 -46.65
CA VAL A 366 -19.78 13.34 -46.50
C VAL A 366 -18.77 13.23 -45.35
N ASP A 367 -18.72 12.05 -44.74
CA ASP A 367 -17.66 11.71 -43.78
C ASP A 367 -16.35 11.31 -44.50
N GLU A 368 -15.31 10.98 -43.74
CA GLU A 368 -14.00 10.58 -44.27
C GLU A 368 -14.04 9.31 -45.14
N THR A 369 -15.11 8.52 -45.06
CA THR A 369 -15.34 7.33 -45.90
C THR A 369 -16.11 7.64 -47.18
N GLY A 370 -16.57 8.88 -47.34
CA GLY A 370 -17.39 9.32 -48.47
C GLY A 370 -18.88 9.01 -48.31
N LYS A 371 -19.32 8.57 -47.13
CA LYS A 371 -20.74 8.33 -46.85
C LYS A 371 -21.44 9.65 -46.60
N ASP A 372 -22.63 9.82 -47.17
CA ASP A 372 -23.47 10.99 -46.95
C ASP A 372 -23.92 11.09 -45.48
N VAL A 373 -23.53 12.19 -44.83
CA VAL A 373 -23.85 12.54 -43.45
C VAL A 373 -24.58 13.88 -43.37
N THR A 374 -25.20 14.32 -44.46
CA THR A 374 -25.99 15.56 -44.48
C THR A 374 -27.13 15.53 -43.45
N ALA A 375 -27.62 14.33 -43.09
CA ALA A 375 -28.64 14.12 -42.06
C ALA A 375 -28.12 14.30 -40.61
N ASP A 376 -26.81 14.31 -40.39
CA ASP A 376 -26.19 14.51 -39.07
C ASP A 376 -26.16 16.00 -38.66
N GLY A 377 -26.81 16.88 -39.44
CA GLY A 377 -26.89 18.31 -39.17
C GLY A 377 -28.04 18.99 -39.90
N THR A 378 -28.00 20.31 -39.93
CA THR A 378 -28.94 21.15 -40.67
C THR A 378 -28.20 21.87 -41.79
N LEU A 379 -28.51 21.52 -43.04
CA LEU A 379 -27.98 22.20 -44.22
C LEU A 379 -28.93 23.32 -44.66
N THR A 380 -28.45 24.56 -44.63
CA THR A 380 -29.19 25.75 -45.08
C THR A 380 -28.52 26.34 -46.32
N LYS A 381 -29.33 26.64 -47.34
CA LYS A 381 -28.90 27.33 -48.58
C LYS A 381 -29.75 28.59 -48.76
N ALA A 382 -29.14 29.77 -48.63
CA ALA A 382 -29.83 31.05 -48.80
C ALA A 382 -28.87 32.10 -49.37
N ASP A 383 -29.29 32.84 -50.40
CA ASP A 383 -28.51 33.95 -50.98
C ASP A 383 -27.05 33.62 -51.36
N ASN A 384 -26.81 32.43 -51.94
CA ASN A 384 -25.49 31.86 -52.25
C ASN A 384 -24.58 31.55 -51.04
N LYS A 385 -25.13 31.63 -49.83
CA LYS A 385 -24.51 31.16 -48.61
C LYS A 385 -24.98 29.73 -48.30
N ILE A 386 -24.01 28.87 -48.02
CA ILE A 386 -24.19 27.50 -47.59
C ILE A 386 -23.75 27.43 -46.14
N LYS A 387 -24.61 26.93 -45.24
CA LYS A 387 -24.23 26.63 -43.85
C LYS A 387 -24.65 25.21 -43.53
N PHE A 388 -23.70 24.40 -43.08
CA PHE A 388 -23.96 23.12 -42.45
C PHE A 388 -23.70 23.23 -40.96
N GLU A 389 -24.76 23.17 -40.16
CA GLU A 389 -24.69 23.19 -38.70
C GLU A 389 -24.79 21.76 -38.18
N LEU A 390 -23.72 21.27 -37.53
CA LEU A 390 -23.68 19.89 -37.05
C LEU A 390 -24.63 19.73 -35.87
N ALA A 391 -25.42 18.65 -35.87
CA ALA A 391 -26.26 18.34 -34.74
C ALA A 391 -25.41 17.83 -33.58
N LYS A 392 -25.68 18.34 -32.38
CA LYS A 392 -25.07 17.79 -31.16
C LYS A 392 -25.62 16.38 -30.94
N LYS A 393 -24.77 15.36 -31.05
CA LYS A 393 -25.12 14.00 -30.64
C LYS A 393 -25.28 13.96 -29.12
N ALA A 394 -26.35 13.32 -28.65
CA ALA A 394 -26.75 13.26 -27.25
C ALA A 394 -25.93 12.23 -26.46
#